data_AF-A0A3S0E954-F1
#
_entry.id   AF-A0A3S0E954-F1
#
_cell.length_a   1.000
_cell.length_b   1.000
_cell.length_c   1.000
_cell.angle_alpha   90.00
_cell.angle_beta   90.00
_cell.angle_gamma   90.00
#
_symmetry.space_group_name_H-M   'P 1'
#
loop_
_entity.id
_entity.type
_entity.pdbx_description
1 polymer ?
#
loop_
_entity_poly.entity_id
_entity_poly.type
_entity_poly.pdbx_seq_one_letter_code
_entity_poly.pdbx_strand_id
1 'polypeptide(L)'
;MTLHCPDTEARALRVAAAIQDFDELVTKLGIGARGPLPWQRQLAAHLDGLAGLVQILRMSVMLERPDAEVRDTARALAEHTRQASLAIVGSRADLTTRVALRLALNLAITISRGLHAPAPQARPADAGHPPG
;
A
#
# COMPACT_ATOMS: atom_id res chain seq x y z
N MET A 1 8.03 27.29 -13.50
CA MET A 1 7.51 27.45 -12.12
C MET A 1 6.34 26.49 -11.96
N THR A 2 6.62 25.24 -11.57
CA THR A 2 5.59 24.22 -11.36
C THR A 2 4.85 24.56 -10.06
N LEU A 3 3.59 25.01 -10.19
CA LEU A 3 2.69 25.17 -9.06
C LEU A 3 2.41 23.77 -8.48
N HIS A 4 3.20 23.37 -7.48
CA HIS A 4 2.92 22.18 -6.70
C HIS A 4 1.65 22.46 -5.89
N CYS A 5 0.58 21.73 -6.22
CA CYS A 5 -0.66 21.84 -5.48
C CYS A 5 -0.43 21.24 -4.08
N PRO A 6 -0.73 21.96 -2.98
CA PRO A 6 -0.49 21.46 -1.62
C PRO A 6 -1.20 20.13 -1.35
N ASP A 7 -2.29 19.84 -2.06
CA ASP A 7 -3.04 18.59 -1.95
C ASP A 7 -2.25 17.37 -2.45
N THR A 8 -1.38 17.55 -3.46
CA THR A 8 -0.55 16.45 -3.99
C THR A 8 0.58 16.06 -3.05
N GLU A 9 1.21 17.04 -2.40
CA GLU A 9 2.28 16.80 -1.42
C GLU A 9 1.72 16.18 -0.14
N ALA A 10 0.62 16.72 0.40
CA ALA A 10 -0.06 16.14 1.57
C ALA A 10 -0.58 14.72 1.31
N ARG A 11 -0.93 14.40 0.06
CA ARG A 11 -1.28 13.02 -0.34
C ARG A 11 -0.06 12.12 -0.38
N ALA A 12 1.04 12.56 -0.99
CA ALA A 12 2.28 11.79 -1.05
C ALA A 12 2.80 11.45 0.35
N LEU A 13 2.80 12.42 1.27
CA LEU A 13 3.19 12.24 2.66
C LEU A 13 2.30 11.20 3.38
N ARG A 14 0.98 11.25 3.15
CA ARG A 14 0.04 10.24 3.71
C ARG A 14 0.30 8.84 3.17
N VAL A 15 0.61 8.70 1.89
CA VAL A 15 0.94 7.40 1.29
C VAL A 15 2.26 6.88 1.85
N ALA A 16 3.29 7.73 1.96
CA ALA A 16 4.58 7.36 2.52
C ALA A 16 4.45 6.88 3.97
N ALA A 17 3.69 7.62 4.80
CA ALA A 17 3.39 7.21 6.17
C ALA A 17 2.65 5.87 6.21
N ALA A 18 1.64 5.67 5.36
CA ALA A 18 0.91 4.40 5.30
C ALA A 18 1.80 3.21 4.88
N ILE A 19 2.76 3.42 3.96
CA ILE A 19 3.74 2.39 3.58
C ILE A 19 4.64 2.02 4.78
N GLN A 20 5.09 3.02 5.54
CA GLN A 20 5.91 2.80 6.72
C GLN A 20 5.14 2.05 7.82
N ASP A 21 3.92 2.48 8.14
CA ASP A 21 3.06 1.83 9.14
C ASP A 21 2.74 0.38 8.74
N PHE A 22 2.49 0.15 7.44
CA PHE A 22 2.23 -1.19 6.92
C PHE A 22 3.43 -2.11 7.11
N ASP A 23 4.63 -1.64 6.75
CA ASP A 23 5.88 -2.41 6.88
C ASP A 23 6.19 -2.78 8.34
N GLU A 24 6.05 -1.81 9.24
CA GLU A 24 6.26 -2.03 10.67
C GLU A 24 5.27 -3.07 11.20
N LEU A 25 4.00 -2.98 10.79
CA LEU A 25 2.97 -3.91 11.20
C LEU A 25 3.21 -5.33 10.66
N VAL A 26 3.57 -5.48 9.38
CA VAL A 26 3.92 -6.78 8.77
C VAL A 26 5.14 -7.39 9.45
N THR A 27 6.15 -6.58 9.77
CA THR A 27 7.34 -7.04 10.49
C THR A 27 6.97 -7.57 11.88
N LYS A 28 6.18 -6.83 12.65
CA LYS A 28 5.71 -7.25 13.98
C LYS A 28 4.84 -8.51 13.92
N LEU A 29 3.94 -8.60 12.94
CA LEU A 29 3.15 -9.79 12.67
C LEU A 29 4.03 -11.00 12.34
N GLY A 30 5.08 -10.79 11.54
CA GLY A 30 6.03 -11.84 11.14
C GLY A 30 6.74 -12.45 12.33
N ILE A 31 7.11 -11.64 13.32
CA ILE A 31 7.70 -12.13 14.57
C ILE A 31 6.71 -13.02 15.34
N GLY A 32 5.44 -12.60 15.46
CA GLY A 32 4.40 -13.37 16.15
C GLY A 32 3.92 -14.62 15.41
N ALA A 33 4.03 -14.65 14.08
CA ALA A 33 3.58 -15.75 13.24
C ALA A 33 4.61 -16.89 13.10
N ARG A 34 5.84 -16.73 13.61
CA ARG A 34 6.89 -17.77 13.58
C ARG A 34 6.63 -18.85 14.64
N GLY A 35 5.69 -19.73 14.35
CA GLY A 35 5.44 -20.91 15.19
C GLY A 35 5.17 -22.17 14.38
N PRO A 36 5.09 -23.33 15.04
CA PRO A 36 5.04 -24.63 14.38
C PRO A 36 3.67 -24.96 13.78
N LEU A 37 2.62 -24.23 14.17
CA LEU A 37 1.26 -24.53 13.74
C LEU A 37 1.11 -24.32 12.22
N PRO A 38 0.28 -25.12 11.53
CA PRO A 38 0.07 -24.97 10.08
C PRO A 38 -0.35 -23.56 9.68
N TRP A 39 -1.28 -22.94 10.41
CA TRP A 39 -1.74 -21.58 10.14
C TRP A 39 -0.65 -20.52 10.35
N GLN A 40 0.27 -20.75 11.30
CA GLN A 40 1.40 -19.86 11.56
C GLN A 40 2.40 -19.88 10.41
N ARG A 41 2.74 -21.07 9.92
CA ARG A 41 3.61 -21.24 8.73
C ARG A 41 3.00 -20.62 7.48
N GLN A 42 1.70 -20.84 7.26
CA GLN A 42 0.98 -20.26 6.14
C GLN A 42 0.94 -18.73 6.23
N LEU A 43 0.64 -18.18 7.41
CA LEU A 43 0.66 -16.74 7.63
C LEU A 43 2.06 -16.17 7.42
N ALA A 44 3.11 -16.81 7.96
CA ALA A 44 4.49 -16.38 7.78
C ALA A 44 4.88 -16.30 6.29
N ALA A 45 4.52 -17.31 5.49
CA ALA A 45 4.77 -17.29 4.05
C ALA A 45 4.08 -16.11 3.34
N HIS A 46 2.83 -15.79 3.72
CA HIS A 46 2.16 -14.60 3.21
C HIS A 46 2.84 -13.30 3.65
N LEU A 47 3.28 -13.21 4.91
CA LEU A 47 3.95 -12.03 5.45
C LEU A 47 5.30 -11.78 4.78
N ASP A 48 6.06 -12.84 4.45
CA ASP A 48 7.30 -12.73 3.68
C ASP A 48 7.02 -12.20 2.26
N GLY A 49 5.93 -12.66 1.63
CA GLY A 49 5.47 -12.12 0.35
C GLY A 49 5.09 -10.64 0.42
N LEU A 50 4.40 -10.22 1.50
CA LEU A 50 4.07 -8.82 1.75
C LEU A 50 5.31 -7.95 1.96
N ALA A 51 6.28 -8.42 2.75
CA ALA A 51 7.54 -7.71 2.95
C ALA A 51 8.28 -7.49 1.63
N GLY A 52 8.31 -8.50 0.75
CA GLY A 52 8.85 -8.38 -0.59
C GLY A 52 8.13 -7.31 -1.44
N LEU A 53 6.80 -7.32 -1.45
CA LEU A 53 6.01 -6.33 -2.19
C LEU A 53 6.19 -4.90 -1.68
N VAL A 54 6.28 -4.71 -0.35
CA VAL A 54 6.59 -3.40 0.25
C VAL A 54 7.97 -2.92 -0.18
N GLN A 55 8.97 -3.81 -0.18
CA GLN A 55 10.32 -3.46 -0.60
C GLN A 55 10.35 -3.05 -2.08
N ILE A 56 9.66 -3.80 -2.95
CA ILE A 56 9.52 -3.43 -4.37
C ILE A 56 8.85 -2.06 -4.49
N LEU A 57 7.76 -1.82 -3.76
CA LEU A 57 7.05 -0.54 -3.81
C LEU A 57 7.96 0.63 -3.39
N ARG A 58 8.71 0.48 -2.30
CA ARG A 58 9.69 1.47 -1.84
C ARG A 58 10.76 1.73 -2.89
N MET A 59 11.32 0.67 -3.47
CA MET A 59 12.32 0.79 -4.52
C MET A 59 11.76 1.48 -5.77
N SER A 60 10.54 1.13 -6.19
CA SER A 60 9.91 1.76 -7.36
C SER A 60 9.68 3.25 -7.13
N VAL A 61 9.30 3.66 -5.92
CA VAL A 61 9.18 5.08 -5.55
C VAL A 61 10.55 5.77 -5.52
N MET A 62 11.55 5.17 -4.87
CA MET A 62 12.90 5.74 -4.77
C MET A 62 13.62 5.86 -6.12
N LEU A 63 13.35 4.94 -7.04
CA LEU A 63 13.93 4.91 -8.38
C LEU A 63 13.11 5.67 -9.42
N GLU A 64 12.08 6.43 -8.98
CA GLU A 64 11.19 7.20 -9.85
C GLU A 64 10.63 6.36 -11.02
N ARG A 65 10.25 5.11 -10.71
CA ARG A 65 9.68 4.20 -11.71
C ARG A 65 8.36 4.74 -12.24
N PRO A 66 7.93 4.32 -13.45
CA PRO A 66 6.68 4.78 -14.02
C PRO A 66 5.49 4.56 -13.06
N ASP A 67 4.59 5.54 -12.97
CA ASP A 67 3.40 5.49 -12.10
C ASP A 67 2.55 4.23 -12.29
N ALA A 68 2.56 3.63 -13.49
CA ALA A 68 1.90 2.35 -13.75
C ALA A 68 2.48 1.21 -12.90
N GLU A 69 3.82 1.11 -12.84
CA GLU A 69 4.53 0.08 -12.09
C GLU A 69 4.29 0.23 -10.57
N VAL A 70 4.37 1.46 -10.07
CA VAL A 70 4.09 1.78 -8.66
C VAL A 70 2.66 1.41 -8.28
N ARG A 71 1.68 1.75 -9.14
CA ARG A 71 0.27 1.42 -8.93
C ARG A 71 -0.01 -0.08 -8.98
N ASP A 72 0.60 -0.80 -9.92
CA ASP A 72 0.41 -2.24 -10.04
C ASP A 72 1.02 -2.99 -8.86
N THR A 73 2.17 -2.54 -8.35
CA THR A 73 2.76 -3.06 -7.11
C THR A 73 1.85 -2.79 -5.90
N ALA A 74 1.29 -1.59 -5.79
CA ALA A 74 0.36 -1.26 -4.70
C ALA A 74 -0.94 -2.08 -4.74
N ARG A 75 -1.45 -2.39 -5.94
CA ARG A 75 -2.59 -3.30 -6.13
C ARG A 75 -2.24 -4.73 -5.71
N ALA A 76 -1.07 -5.22 -6.13
CA ALA A 76 -0.60 -6.53 -5.75
C ALA A 76 -0.44 -6.65 -4.22
N LEU A 77 0.05 -5.59 -3.56
CA LEU A 77 0.14 -5.51 -2.10
C LEU A 77 -1.24 -5.66 -1.43
N ALA A 78 -2.24 -4.92 -1.90
CA ALA A 78 -3.61 -4.99 -1.36
C ALA A 78 -4.23 -6.39 -1.56
N GLU A 79 -4.07 -6.97 -2.75
CA GLU A 79 -4.59 -8.32 -3.03
C GLU A 79 -3.89 -9.39 -2.20
N HIS A 80 -2.57 -9.34 -2.07
CA HIS A 80 -1.84 -10.30 -1.26
C HIS A 80 -2.17 -10.17 0.24
N THR A 81 -2.45 -8.95 0.71
CA THR A 81 -2.89 -8.72 2.10
C THR A 81 -4.29 -9.29 2.34
N ARG A 82 -5.17 -9.18 1.34
CA ARG A 82 -6.49 -9.83 1.35
C ARG A 82 -6.36 -11.34 1.43
N GLN A 83 -5.48 -11.93 0.62
CA GLN A 83 -5.20 -13.38 0.64
C GLN A 83 -4.66 -13.83 2.00
N ALA A 84 -3.72 -13.09 2.59
CA ALA A 84 -3.20 -13.36 3.93
C ALA A 84 -4.31 -13.34 5.00
N SER A 85 -5.24 -12.38 4.90
CA SER A 85 -6.39 -12.30 5.80
C SER A 85 -7.33 -13.50 5.65
N LEU A 86 -7.59 -13.94 4.41
CA LEU A 86 -8.42 -15.10 4.12
C LEU A 86 -7.78 -16.42 4.57
N ALA A 87 -6.45 -16.54 4.44
CA ALA A 87 -5.70 -17.72 4.82
C ALA A 87 -5.83 -18.09 6.31
N ILE A 88 -6.12 -17.11 7.17
CA ILE A 88 -6.30 -17.33 8.61
C ILE A 88 -7.77 -17.38 9.05
N VAL A 89 -8.73 -17.23 8.14
CA VAL A 89 -10.16 -17.37 8.45
C VAL A 89 -10.43 -18.79 8.93
N GLY A 90 -11.15 -18.92 10.05
CA GLY A 90 -11.41 -20.22 10.67
C GLY A 90 -10.22 -20.85 11.40
N SER A 91 -9.05 -20.21 11.40
CA SER A 91 -7.87 -20.68 12.14
C SER A 91 -7.95 -20.38 13.63
N ARG A 92 -6.97 -20.90 14.40
CA ARG A 92 -6.76 -20.58 15.82
C ARG A 92 -5.96 -19.30 16.05
N ALA A 93 -5.78 -18.46 15.03
CA ALA A 93 -5.18 -17.14 15.20
C ALA A 93 -6.00 -16.33 16.21
N ASP A 94 -5.31 -15.74 17.19
CA ASP A 94 -5.89 -14.92 18.24
C ASP A 94 -6.50 -13.63 17.67
N LEU A 95 -7.28 -12.93 18.50
CA LEU A 95 -7.97 -11.71 18.08
C LEU A 95 -6.99 -10.61 17.66
N THR A 96 -5.85 -10.48 18.35
CA THR A 96 -4.84 -9.45 18.05
C THR A 96 -4.25 -9.68 16.65
N THR A 97 -3.88 -10.91 16.32
CA THR A 97 -3.40 -11.26 14.97
C THR A 97 -4.43 -10.91 13.89
N ARG A 98 -5.71 -11.20 14.11
CA ARG A 98 -6.79 -10.87 13.17
C ARG A 98 -6.99 -9.37 13.01
N VAL A 99 -6.97 -8.61 14.12
CA VAL A 99 -7.09 -7.16 14.11
C VAL A 99 -5.91 -6.53 13.37
N ALA A 100 -4.69 -6.98 13.64
CA ALA A 100 -3.49 -6.51 12.96
C ALA A 100 -3.55 -6.76 11.45
N LEU A 101 -3.97 -7.94 10.99
CA LEU A 101 -4.16 -8.19 9.55
C LEU A 101 -5.24 -7.30 8.92
N ARG A 102 -6.32 -7.01 9.64
CA ARG A 102 -7.35 -6.08 9.16
C ARG A 102 -6.81 -4.65 9.05
N LEU A 103 -5.99 -4.21 10.00
CA LEU A 103 -5.31 -2.92 9.93
C LEU A 103 -4.34 -2.87 8.73
N ALA A 104 -3.55 -3.92 8.53
CA ALA A 104 -2.67 -4.05 7.36
C ALA A 104 -3.47 -3.94 6.05
N LEU A 105 -4.62 -4.61 5.95
CA LEU A 105 -5.47 -4.53 4.77
C LEU A 105 -5.99 -3.10 4.52
N ASN A 106 -6.42 -2.39 5.57
CA ASN A 106 -6.88 -1.01 5.45
C ASN A 106 -5.75 -0.07 4.99
N LEU A 107 -4.53 -0.27 5.50
CA LEU A 107 -3.34 0.48 5.08
C LEU A 107 -3.01 0.19 3.60
N ALA A 108 -3.00 -1.07 3.18
CA ALA A 108 -2.75 -1.44 1.79
C ALA A 108 -3.78 -0.83 0.81
N ILE A 109 -5.06 -0.80 1.20
CA ILE A 109 -6.12 -0.12 0.42
C ILE A 109 -5.86 1.39 0.36
N THR A 110 -5.42 2.00 1.46
CA THR A 110 -5.09 3.43 1.52
C THR A 110 -3.93 3.77 0.60
N ILE A 111 -2.87 2.96 0.61
CA ILE A 111 -1.71 3.07 -0.29
C ILE A 111 -2.17 2.99 -1.75
N SER A 112 -2.91 1.93 -2.10
CA SER A 112 -3.38 1.72 -3.48
C SER A 112 -4.27 2.88 -3.96
N ARG A 113 -5.23 3.35 -3.15
CA ARG A 113 -6.10 4.47 -3.51
C ARG A 113 -5.34 5.80 -3.64
N GLY A 114 -4.40 6.06 -2.74
CA GLY A 114 -3.58 7.29 -2.77
C GLY A 114 -2.73 7.40 -4.04
N LEU A 115 -2.31 6.26 -4.58
CA LEU A 115 -1.54 6.16 -5.83
C LEU A 115 -2.43 6.14 -7.08
N HIS A 116 -3.72 5.81 -6.96
CA HIS A 116 -4.66 5.78 -8.09
C HIS A 116 -5.31 7.12 -8.44
N ALA A 117 -5.22 8.12 -7.56
CA ALA A 117 -5.85 9.41 -7.80
C ALA A 117 -5.26 10.08 -9.06
N PRO A 118 -6.10 10.54 -10.01
CA PRO A 118 -5.60 11.24 -11.20
C PRO A 118 -4.78 12.47 -10.77
N ALA A 119 -3.68 12.72 -11.46
CA ALA A 119 -2.96 13.98 -11.33
C ALA A 119 -3.96 15.13 -11.58
N PRO A 120 -3.88 16.25 -10.82
CA PRO A 120 -4.70 17.41 -11.12
C PRO A 120 -4.44 17.82 -12.57
N GLN A 121 -5.43 17.62 -13.44
CA GLN A 121 -5.33 18.03 -14.83
C GLN A 121 -5.06 19.54 -14.83
N ALA A 122 -3.95 19.96 -15.43
CA ALA A 122 -3.71 21.37 -15.70
C ALA A 122 -4.95 21.90 -16.42
N ARG A 123 -5.67 22.84 -15.80
CA ARG A 123 -6.75 23.56 -16.48
C ARG A 123 -6.17 24.05 -17.80
N PRO A 124 -6.79 23.75 -18.95
CA PRO A 124 -6.34 24.32 -20.21
C PRO A 124 -6.29 25.83 -20.02
N ALA A 125 -5.10 26.39 -20.22
CA ALA A 125 -4.89 27.82 -20.19
C ALA A 125 -5.88 28.43 -21.20
N ASP A 126 -6.72 29.30 -20.66
CA ASP A 126 -7.50 30.34 -21.33
C ASP A 126 -7.25 30.38 -22.84
N ALA A 127 -8.12 29.72 -23.61
CA ALA A 127 -8.21 29.93 -25.04
C ALA A 127 -8.81 31.33 -25.22
N GLY A 128 -7.93 32.32 -25.22
CA GLY A 128 -8.24 33.71 -25.45
C GLY A 128 -9.20 33.82 -26.63
N HIS A 129 -10.40 34.30 -26.32
CA HIS A 129 -11.40 34.69 -27.30
C HIS A 129 -10.80 35.80 -28.16
N PRO A 130 -10.58 35.60 -29.47
CA PRO A 130 -10.18 36.72 -30.32
C PRO A 130 -11.38 37.67 -30.46
N PRO A 131 -11.19 39.00 -30.32
CA PRO A 131 -12.26 39.94 -30.59
C PRO A 131 -12.57 39.94 -32.09
N GLY A 132 -13.83 39.66 -32.42
CA GLY A 132 -14.43 39.82 -33.74
C GLY A 132 -15.77 40.49 -33.60
#